data_AF-A0A7V9AI92-F1
#
_entry.id   AF-A0A7V9AI92-F1
#
_cell.length_a   1.000
_cell.length_b   1.000
_cell.length_c   1.000
_cell.angle_alpha   90.00
_cell.angle_beta   90.00
_cell.angle_gamma   90.00
#
_symmetry.space_group_name_H-M   'P 1'
#
loop_
_entity.id
_entity.type
_entity.pdbx_description
1 polymer ?
#
loop_
_entity_poly.entity_id
_entity_poly.type
_entity_poly.pdbx_seq_one_letter_code
_entity_poly.pdbx_strand_id
1 'polypeptide(L)'
;MLPILHRVSALAVHAFYRLTVTGESVPEEGPVLLVGNHPNSLFDPALVAVAARRPVRFLAKAPLFTDRAIGWMVRGAAAIPVYRPSDDPTLVGRNEDSFRAAYGELAAGAAVGIFPEGISHSEPSLAPLKTGAARIALGAAALRGATFPIIPIGLVLREKERFRSEALVVVGAAVPWDDLLPATGAVEAAAVRELTARIYNAMRRITLNFEKWEDAPLVEGAVAIYAAEFGGENDAARRMSYVQEVAETLARLRREGDREWEPLADEVYRHLERLEALGLRPASVKALPATSRAARWTVRQLAFFLVTGALAALGALVFYLPYRLLGFGVEKMEPTPDLRATYQTLGGALFFLLWIALLAGAGALLAGAWTRVALLLGLPLLGAITVLVRDRWRFARSDARRFLLLRTRAGLRRELAERQQEIAHQLRTLREEIRA
;
A
#
# COMPACT_ATOMS: atom_id res chain seq x y z
N MET A 1 -17.89 18.73 -2.54
CA MET A 1 -17.55 17.41 -3.13
C MET A 1 -16.39 16.71 -2.42
N LEU A 2 -15.31 17.43 -2.07
CA LEU A 2 -14.10 16.85 -1.49
C LEU A 2 -14.33 15.85 -0.31
N PRO A 3 -15.16 16.15 0.72
CA PRO A 3 -15.40 15.17 1.80
C PRO A 3 -16.10 13.89 1.35
N ILE A 4 -16.99 13.99 0.35
CA ILE A 4 -17.70 12.84 -0.22
C ILE A 4 -16.72 11.98 -1.00
N LEU A 5 -15.91 12.60 -1.86
CA LEU A 5 -14.90 11.89 -2.64
C LEU A 5 -13.86 11.21 -1.75
N HIS A 6 -13.44 11.86 -0.66
CA HIS A 6 -12.57 11.23 0.34
C HIS A 6 -13.19 9.94 0.90
N ARG A 7 -14.48 9.94 1.28
CA ARG A 7 -15.17 8.74 1.77
C ARG A 7 -15.33 7.66 0.70
N VAL A 8 -15.62 8.05 -0.54
CA VAL A 8 -15.73 7.12 -1.68
C VAL A 8 -14.37 6.48 -1.99
N SER A 9 -13.30 7.27 -2.02
CA SER A 9 -11.92 6.79 -2.19
C SER A 9 -11.51 5.85 -1.05
N ALA A 10 -11.87 6.18 0.19
CA ALA A 10 -11.63 5.30 1.33
C ALA A 10 -12.36 3.97 1.18
N LEU A 11 -13.64 3.99 0.80
CA LEU A 11 -14.40 2.76 0.54
C LEU A 11 -13.76 1.93 -0.59
N ALA A 12 -13.36 2.58 -1.69
CA ALA A 12 -12.72 1.92 -2.83
C ALA A 12 -11.40 1.25 -2.42
N VAL A 13 -10.56 1.93 -1.63
CA VAL A 13 -9.31 1.38 -1.09
C VAL A 13 -9.56 0.16 -0.21
N HIS A 14 -10.50 0.23 0.73
CA HIS A 14 -10.80 -0.90 1.63
C HIS A 14 -11.48 -2.08 0.92
N ALA A 15 -12.25 -1.79 -0.13
CA ALA A 15 -12.83 -2.82 -0.99
C ALA A 15 -11.72 -3.52 -1.80
N PHE A 16 -10.84 -2.74 -2.44
CA PHE A 16 -9.81 -3.27 -3.34
C PHE A 16 -8.63 -3.90 -2.61
N TYR A 17 -8.14 -3.32 -1.52
CA TYR A 17 -6.97 -3.81 -0.77
C TYR A 17 -7.34 -4.31 0.64
N ARG A 18 -6.53 -5.24 1.15
CA ARG A 18 -6.40 -5.48 2.58
C ARG A 18 -5.39 -4.48 3.14
N LEU A 19 -5.90 -3.32 3.54
CA LEU A 19 -5.10 -2.19 3.99
C LEU A 19 -4.70 -2.35 5.48
N THR A 20 -3.42 -2.14 5.75
CA THR A 20 -2.87 -1.89 7.09
C THR A 20 -2.23 -0.51 7.08
N VAL A 21 -2.55 0.32 8.08
CA VAL A 21 -1.89 1.61 8.31
C VAL A 21 -1.14 1.53 9.62
N THR A 22 0.13 1.96 9.64
CA THR A 22 0.99 1.98 10.83
C THR A 22 1.85 3.23 10.88
N GLY A 23 2.59 3.41 11.97
CA GLY A 23 3.52 4.50 12.18
C GLY A 23 2.91 5.68 12.94
N GLU A 24 3.40 6.87 12.65
CA GLU A 24 2.98 8.10 13.32
C GLU A 24 1.56 8.53 12.93
N SER A 25 1.05 9.56 13.60
CA SER A 25 -0.24 10.17 13.26
C SER A 25 -0.06 11.43 12.41
N VAL A 26 -0.96 11.63 11.45
CA VAL A 26 -1.06 12.88 10.69
C VAL A 26 -1.90 13.89 11.49
N PRO A 27 -1.50 15.16 11.60
CA PRO A 27 -2.30 16.20 12.22
C PRO A 27 -3.73 16.28 11.66
N GLU A 28 -4.72 16.17 12.55
CA GLU A 28 -6.14 16.21 12.18
C GLU A 28 -6.55 17.58 11.60
N GLU A 29 -5.88 18.64 12.04
CA GLU A 29 -6.13 20.03 11.64
C GLU A 29 -4.84 20.78 11.32
N GLY A 30 -4.98 21.96 10.73
CA GLY A 30 -3.85 22.80 10.34
C GLY A 30 -3.11 22.32 9.08
N PRO A 31 -2.09 23.08 8.66
CA PRO A 31 -1.30 22.80 7.47
C PRO A 31 -0.47 21.53 7.63
N VAL A 32 -0.46 20.69 6.60
CA VAL A 32 0.45 19.55 6.53
C VAL A 32 0.78 19.24 5.07
N LEU A 33 2.06 19.03 4.79
CA LEU A 33 2.52 18.55 3.49
C LEU A 33 2.85 17.06 3.58
N LEU A 34 2.07 16.24 2.91
CA LEU A 34 2.27 14.80 2.81
C LEU A 34 3.13 14.49 1.58
N VAL A 35 4.23 13.78 1.78
CA VAL A 35 5.18 13.40 0.72
C VAL A 35 5.23 11.88 0.59
N GLY A 36 4.75 11.34 -0.53
CA GLY A 36 4.63 9.89 -0.73
C GLY A 36 5.44 9.35 -1.90
N ASN A 37 5.83 8.08 -1.85
CA ASN A 37 6.29 7.37 -3.05
C ASN A 37 5.10 7.02 -3.95
N HIS A 38 5.34 6.76 -5.23
CA HIS A 38 4.30 6.59 -6.24
C HIS A 38 4.35 5.21 -6.94
N PRO A 39 4.15 4.10 -6.21
CA PRO A 39 4.24 2.74 -6.75
C PRO A 39 3.06 2.36 -7.66
N ASN A 40 1.99 3.16 -7.69
CA ASN A 40 0.80 2.96 -8.49
C ASN A 40 0.43 4.31 -9.16
N SER A 41 -0.82 4.46 -9.60
CA SER A 41 -1.34 5.72 -10.10
C SER A 41 -2.48 6.25 -9.22
N LEU A 42 -3.72 5.88 -9.51
CA LEU A 42 -4.90 6.51 -8.89
C LEU A 42 -5.10 6.14 -7.41
N PHE A 43 -4.63 4.95 -7.01
CA PHE A 43 -4.79 4.47 -5.65
C PHE A 43 -3.85 5.14 -4.65
N ASP A 44 -2.72 5.69 -5.10
CA ASP A 44 -1.74 6.29 -4.19
C ASP A 44 -2.30 7.52 -3.46
N PRO A 45 -2.90 8.52 -4.15
CA PRO A 45 -3.61 9.60 -3.47
C PRO A 45 -4.69 9.13 -2.49
N ALA A 46 -5.42 8.05 -2.85
CA ALA A 46 -6.48 7.51 -2.02
C ALA A 46 -5.94 6.83 -0.75
N LEU A 47 -4.86 6.05 -0.88
CA LEU A 47 -4.17 5.40 0.23
C LEU A 47 -3.61 6.44 1.21
N VAL A 48 -2.95 7.48 0.69
CA VAL A 48 -2.43 8.59 1.51
C VAL A 48 -3.56 9.33 2.22
N ALA A 49 -4.67 9.61 1.53
CA ALA A 49 -5.82 10.27 2.15
C ALA A 49 -6.45 9.41 3.26
N VAL A 50 -6.54 8.09 3.08
CA VAL A 50 -7.03 7.16 4.12
C VAL A 50 -6.12 7.20 5.35
N ALA A 51 -4.80 7.16 5.15
CA ALA A 51 -3.84 7.25 6.25
C ALA A 51 -3.88 8.60 6.97
N ALA A 52 -4.10 9.69 6.23
CA ALA A 52 -4.25 11.03 6.79
C ALA A 52 -5.55 11.23 7.58
N ARG A 53 -6.57 10.37 7.37
CA ARG A 53 -7.90 10.45 8.01
C ARG A 53 -8.64 11.79 7.81
N ARG A 54 -8.18 12.60 6.85
CA ARG A 54 -8.79 13.88 6.45
C ARG A 54 -8.61 14.09 4.94
N PRO A 55 -9.39 14.98 4.31
CA PRO A 55 -9.21 15.25 2.88
C PRO A 55 -7.85 15.87 2.58
N VAL A 56 -7.20 15.38 1.53
CA VAL A 56 -5.87 15.84 1.09
C VAL A 56 -5.97 16.33 -0.35
N ARG A 57 -5.42 17.52 -0.63
CA ARG A 57 -5.37 18.11 -1.97
C ARG A 57 -4.07 17.72 -2.65
N PHE A 58 -4.14 16.84 -3.63
CA PHE A 58 -2.94 16.36 -4.31
C PHE A 58 -2.56 17.24 -5.48
N LEU A 59 -1.25 17.37 -5.69
CA LEU A 59 -0.71 17.84 -6.95
C LEU A 59 -0.93 16.75 -8.02
N ALA A 60 -1.54 17.12 -9.14
CA ALA A 60 -1.88 16.20 -10.23
C ALA A 60 -1.47 16.76 -11.60
N LYS A 61 -1.04 15.90 -12.52
CA LYS A 61 -0.66 16.32 -13.88
C LYS A 61 -1.84 17.03 -14.57
N ALA A 62 -1.59 18.19 -15.16
CA ALA A 62 -2.62 19.03 -15.77
C ALA A 62 -3.51 18.28 -16.81
N PRO A 63 -2.97 17.36 -17.66
CA PRO A 63 -3.82 16.59 -18.58
C PRO A 63 -4.91 15.75 -17.92
N LEU A 64 -4.78 15.37 -16.64
CA LEU A 64 -5.85 14.63 -15.95
C LEU A 64 -7.12 15.46 -15.76
N PHE A 65 -7.00 16.78 -15.72
CA PHE A 65 -8.14 17.66 -15.50
C PHE A 65 -9.04 17.74 -16.74
N THR A 66 -8.56 17.40 -17.93
CA THR A 66 -9.38 17.36 -19.15
C THR A 66 -9.76 15.94 -19.55
N ASP A 67 -9.26 14.93 -18.84
CA ASP A 67 -9.59 13.53 -19.06
C ASP A 67 -11.08 13.25 -18.82
N ARG A 68 -11.71 12.54 -19.76
CA ARG A 68 -13.16 12.26 -19.73
C ARG A 68 -13.55 11.26 -18.65
N ALA A 69 -12.67 10.32 -18.30
CA ALA A 69 -12.95 9.26 -17.34
C ALA A 69 -12.68 9.71 -15.90
N ILE A 70 -11.59 10.45 -15.66
CA ILE A 70 -11.14 10.78 -14.30
C ILE A 70 -11.08 12.28 -13.96
N GLY A 71 -11.25 13.18 -14.93
CA GLY A 71 -11.14 14.62 -14.68
C GLY A 71 -12.18 15.16 -13.68
N TRP A 72 -13.39 14.59 -13.66
CA TRP A 72 -14.41 14.95 -12.67
C TRP A 72 -13.97 14.63 -11.23
N MET A 73 -13.24 13.53 -11.06
CA MET A 73 -12.76 13.07 -9.76
C MET A 73 -11.60 13.94 -9.28
N VAL A 74 -10.65 14.24 -10.16
CA VAL A 74 -9.50 15.12 -9.86
C VAL A 74 -9.98 16.52 -9.45
N ARG A 75 -10.93 17.10 -10.20
CA ARG A 75 -11.55 18.39 -9.83
C ARG A 75 -12.31 18.31 -8.51
N GLY A 76 -13.13 17.28 -8.31
CA GLY A 76 -13.91 17.11 -7.10
C GLY A 76 -13.05 16.87 -5.84
N ALA A 77 -11.87 16.27 -6.02
CA ALA A 77 -10.84 16.08 -5.00
C ALA A 77 -10.02 17.36 -4.73
N ALA A 78 -10.40 18.48 -5.35
CA ALA A 78 -9.73 19.77 -5.23
C ALA A 78 -8.21 19.67 -5.45
N ALA A 79 -7.81 18.81 -6.40
CA ALA A 79 -6.43 18.62 -6.78
C ALA A 79 -5.85 19.89 -7.42
N ILE A 80 -4.56 20.09 -7.27
CA ILE A 80 -3.82 21.25 -7.76
C ILE A 80 -3.12 20.84 -9.07
N PRO A 81 -3.40 21.49 -10.21
CA PRO A 81 -2.78 21.13 -11.48
C PRO A 81 -1.27 21.42 -11.46
N VAL A 82 -0.48 20.58 -12.11
CA VAL A 82 0.97 20.76 -12.30
C VAL A 82 1.33 20.50 -13.76
N TYR A 83 2.19 21.35 -14.32
CA TYR A 83 2.59 21.33 -15.74
C TYR A 83 4.03 20.83 -15.87
N ARG A 84 4.23 19.56 -16.23
CA ARG A 84 5.59 19.01 -16.35
C ARG A 84 6.15 19.26 -17.76
N PRO A 85 7.46 19.50 -17.91
CA PRO A 85 8.09 19.62 -19.22
C PRO A 85 7.86 18.39 -20.12
N SER A 86 7.76 17.20 -19.51
CA SER A 86 7.47 15.95 -20.22
C SER A 86 6.06 15.87 -20.78
N ASP A 87 5.11 16.65 -20.24
CA ASP A 87 3.72 16.65 -20.68
C ASP A 87 3.51 17.72 -21.77
N ASP A 88 4.00 18.95 -21.53
CA ASP A 88 4.04 20.04 -22.50
C ASP A 88 5.14 21.06 -22.11
N PRO A 89 6.26 21.15 -22.86
CA PRO A 89 7.34 22.10 -22.57
C PRO A 89 6.92 23.57 -22.60
N THR A 90 5.88 23.92 -23.35
CA THR A 90 5.43 25.32 -23.52
C THR A 90 4.67 25.86 -22.31
N LEU A 91 4.12 24.96 -21.48
CA LEU A 91 3.29 25.31 -20.34
C LEU A 91 4.04 25.34 -19.00
N VAL A 92 5.35 25.06 -19.01
CA VAL A 92 6.20 24.98 -17.79
C VAL A 92 6.21 26.30 -17.01
N GLY A 93 6.07 27.44 -17.70
CA GLY A 93 5.97 28.76 -17.06
C GLY A 93 4.77 28.90 -16.11
N ARG A 94 3.73 28.06 -16.25
CA ARG A 94 2.57 28.02 -15.35
C ARG A 94 2.79 27.25 -14.05
N ASN A 95 3.97 26.63 -13.87
CA ASN A 95 4.29 25.94 -12.62
C ASN A 95 4.40 26.89 -11.43
N GLU A 96 4.79 28.14 -11.66
CA GLU A 96 4.82 29.13 -10.59
C GLU A 96 3.41 29.44 -10.05
N ASP A 97 2.41 29.45 -10.93
CA ASP A 97 0.99 29.58 -10.52
C ASP A 97 0.53 28.34 -9.75
N SER A 98 0.94 27.15 -10.21
CA SER A 98 0.60 25.86 -9.60
C SER A 98 1.19 25.72 -8.19
N PHE A 99 2.45 26.11 -8.03
CA PHE A 99 3.12 26.16 -6.74
C PHE A 99 2.51 27.23 -5.83
N ARG A 100 2.23 28.43 -6.34
CA ARG A 100 1.53 29.48 -5.57
C ARG A 100 0.16 29.01 -5.06
N ALA A 101 -0.59 28.26 -5.86
CA ALA A 101 -1.85 27.66 -5.43
C ALA A 101 -1.64 26.68 -4.26
N ALA A 102 -0.62 25.81 -4.34
CA ALA A 102 -0.27 24.92 -3.23
C ALA A 102 0.16 25.68 -1.96
N TYR A 103 0.89 26.80 -2.12
CA TYR A 103 1.28 27.63 -0.98
C TYR A 103 0.05 28.23 -0.30
N GLY A 104 -0.89 28.76 -1.08
CA GLY A 104 -2.14 29.34 -0.58
C GLY A 104 -3.01 28.34 0.18
N GLU A 105 -3.12 27.11 -0.33
CA GLU A 105 -3.87 26.05 0.36
C GLU A 105 -3.22 25.63 1.68
N LEU A 106 -1.89 25.48 1.71
CA LEU A 106 -1.15 25.25 2.96
C LEU A 106 -1.25 26.46 3.90
N ALA A 107 -1.18 27.69 3.40
CA ALA A 107 -1.37 28.90 4.19
C ALA A 107 -2.77 28.98 4.81
N ALA A 108 -3.79 28.48 4.11
CA ALA A 108 -5.15 28.35 4.60
C ALA A 108 -5.36 27.17 5.57
N GLY A 109 -4.32 26.37 5.87
CA GLY A 109 -4.40 25.25 6.81
C GLY A 109 -4.90 23.94 6.21
N ALA A 110 -4.87 23.80 4.89
CA ALA A 110 -5.23 22.54 4.22
C ALA A 110 -4.10 21.48 4.33
N ALA A 111 -4.49 20.22 4.19
CA ALA A 111 -3.55 19.14 3.93
C ALA A 111 -3.27 19.05 2.42
N VAL A 112 -2.01 19.13 2.02
CA VAL A 112 -1.56 19.03 0.62
C VAL A 112 -0.70 17.79 0.45
N GLY A 113 -0.91 17.05 -0.63
CA GLY A 113 -0.17 15.83 -0.94
C GLY A 113 0.65 15.98 -2.22
N ILE A 114 1.88 15.46 -2.22
CA ILE A 114 2.74 15.44 -3.40
C ILE A 114 3.54 14.13 -3.47
N PHE A 115 3.76 13.65 -4.69
CA PHE A 115 4.67 12.54 -4.98
C PHE A 115 5.96 13.11 -5.60
N PRO A 116 7.00 13.41 -4.80
CA PRO A 116 8.15 14.20 -5.25
C PRO A 116 9.04 13.49 -6.28
N GLU A 117 8.88 12.19 -6.51
CA GLU A 117 9.51 11.45 -7.63
C GLU A 117 9.05 12.03 -8.98
N GLY A 118 7.81 12.53 -9.05
CA GLY A 118 7.23 13.15 -10.24
C GLY A 118 6.97 12.18 -11.40
N ILE A 119 7.04 10.88 -11.14
CA ILE A 119 6.72 9.73 -12.00
C ILE A 119 6.02 8.66 -11.14
N SER A 120 5.24 7.78 -11.78
CA SER A 120 4.77 6.52 -11.17
C SER A 120 5.67 5.40 -11.68
N HIS A 121 6.09 4.46 -10.83
CA HIS A 121 6.92 3.33 -11.26
C HIS A 121 6.74 2.08 -10.41
N SER A 122 7.33 0.98 -10.88
CA SER A 122 7.38 -0.30 -10.17
C SER A 122 8.79 -0.62 -9.67
N GLU A 123 9.70 0.34 -9.62
CA GLU A 123 11.07 0.09 -9.13
C GLU A 123 11.11 -0.30 -7.65
N PRO A 124 12.08 -1.14 -7.24
CA PRO A 124 12.18 -1.66 -5.87
C PRO A 124 12.76 -0.65 -4.87
N SER A 125 13.01 0.58 -5.32
CA SER A 125 13.57 1.67 -4.53
C SER A 125 12.94 3.00 -4.89
N LEU A 126 13.05 3.96 -3.97
CA LEU A 126 12.59 5.33 -4.16
C LEU A 126 13.39 6.00 -5.29
N ALA A 127 12.69 6.57 -6.27
CA ALA A 127 13.34 7.34 -7.34
C ALA A 127 13.91 8.67 -6.80
N PRO A 128 14.89 9.29 -7.51
CA PRO A 128 15.38 10.61 -7.16
C PRO A 128 14.24 11.64 -7.07
N LEU A 129 14.25 12.44 -6.01
CA LEU A 129 13.22 13.46 -5.82
C LEU A 129 13.49 14.71 -6.66
N LYS A 130 12.40 15.27 -7.21
CA LYS A 130 12.37 16.63 -7.74
C LYS A 130 12.20 17.64 -6.60
N THR A 131 12.62 18.87 -6.83
CA THR A 131 12.63 19.94 -5.81
C THR A 131 11.25 20.52 -5.47
N GLY A 132 10.18 20.06 -6.14
CA GLY A 132 8.83 20.63 -6.00
C GLY A 132 8.30 20.64 -4.57
N ALA A 133 8.47 19.55 -3.83
CA ALA A 133 8.01 19.47 -2.44
C ALA A 133 8.70 20.49 -1.54
N ALA A 134 10.03 20.63 -1.64
CA ALA A 134 10.80 21.60 -0.88
C ALA A 134 10.45 23.05 -1.25
N ARG A 135 10.28 23.35 -2.55
CA ARG A 135 9.83 24.68 -3.01
C ARG A 135 8.43 25.02 -2.50
N ILE A 136 7.53 24.03 -2.40
CA ILE A 136 6.20 24.19 -1.81
C ILE A 136 6.25 24.46 -0.33
N ALA A 137 7.03 23.67 0.41
CA ALA A 137 7.21 23.86 1.84
C ALA A 137 7.73 25.26 2.16
N LEU A 138 8.85 25.65 1.55
CA LEU A 138 9.52 26.94 1.80
C LEU A 138 8.66 28.13 1.37
N GLY A 139 8.00 28.06 0.21
CA GLY A 139 7.10 29.12 -0.26
C GLY A 139 5.87 29.29 0.65
N ALA A 140 5.27 28.20 1.11
CA ALA A 140 4.15 28.25 2.04
C ALA A 140 4.56 28.79 3.42
N ALA A 141 5.72 28.39 3.93
CA ALA A 141 6.22 28.89 5.21
C ALA A 141 6.60 30.37 5.15
N ALA A 142 7.16 30.84 4.02
CA ALA A 142 7.43 32.26 3.80
C ALA A 142 6.13 33.10 3.83
N LEU A 143 5.05 32.62 3.22
CA LEU A 143 3.75 33.29 3.26
C LEU A 143 3.11 33.27 4.66
N ARG A 144 3.30 32.18 5.41
CA ARG A 144 2.71 32.00 6.75
C ARG A 144 3.53 32.66 7.87
N GLY A 145 4.82 32.89 7.65
CA GLY A 145 5.77 33.28 8.70
C GLY A 145 6.09 32.16 9.70
N ALA A 146 5.71 30.91 9.42
CA ALA A 146 5.92 29.77 10.29
C ALA A 146 6.00 28.46 9.49
N THR A 147 6.80 27.51 9.99
CA THR A 147 6.87 26.16 9.47
C THR A 147 5.62 25.34 9.82
N PHE A 148 5.55 24.15 9.24
CA PHE A 148 4.47 23.19 9.46
C PHE A 148 4.98 21.77 9.21
N PRO A 149 4.27 20.74 9.67
CA PRO A 149 4.70 19.36 9.49
C PRO A 149 4.80 18.96 8.01
N ILE A 150 5.95 18.41 7.63
CA ILE A 150 6.14 17.65 6.39
C ILE A 150 6.19 16.17 6.80
N ILE A 151 5.21 15.37 6.39
CA ILE A 151 5.07 13.98 6.83
C ILE A 151 5.29 13.03 5.65
N PRO A 152 6.32 12.19 5.70
CA PRO A 152 6.55 11.18 4.68
C PRO A 152 5.55 10.03 4.83
N ILE A 153 5.02 9.53 3.71
CA ILE A 153 4.08 8.40 3.65
C ILE A 153 4.64 7.32 2.72
N GLY A 154 4.91 6.13 3.27
CA GLY A 154 5.43 4.98 2.54
C GLY A 154 4.31 4.05 2.12
N LEU A 155 4.18 3.84 0.82
CA LEU A 155 3.22 2.92 0.20
C LEU A 155 3.93 1.63 -0.21
N VAL A 156 3.51 0.51 0.36
CA VAL A 156 4.05 -0.82 0.09
C VAL A 156 2.93 -1.74 -0.35
N LEU A 157 2.90 -2.04 -1.65
CA LEU A 157 1.84 -2.82 -2.30
C LEU A 157 2.40 -4.17 -2.73
N ARG A 158 1.85 -5.26 -2.20
CA ARG A 158 2.36 -6.61 -2.49
C ARG A 158 2.14 -7.03 -3.94
N GLU A 159 0.92 -6.86 -4.43
CA GLU A 159 0.52 -7.09 -5.82
C GLU A 159 -0.48 -5.98 -6.15
N LYS A 160 0.00 -4.84 -6.64
CA LYS A 160 -0.80 -3.59 -6.73
C LYS A 160 -2.01 -3.72 -7.66
N GLU A 161 -1.96 -4.60 -8.64
CA GLU A 161 -3.00 -4.85 -9.63
C GLU A 161 -3.97 -5.97 -9.25
N ARG A 162 -3.72 -6.67 -8.13
CA ARG A 162 -4.54 -7.80 -7.71
C ARG A 162 -5.59 -7.38 -6.70
N PHE A 163 -6.85 -7.62 -7.05
CA PHE A 163 -7.97 -7.43 -6.13
C PHE A 163 -7.78 -8.25 -4.84
N ARG A 164 -7.97 -7.58 -3.70
CA ARG A 164 -7.72 -8.06 -2.34
C ARG A 164 -6.25 -8.42 -2.10
N SER A 165 -5.31 -7.75 -2.75
CA SER A 165 -3.90 -7.81 -2.34
C SER A 165 -3.66 -7.03 -1.05
N GLU A 166 -2.52 -7.28 -0.42
CA GLU A 166 -2.07 -6.59 0.80
C GLU A 166 -1.48 -5.23 0.42
N ALA A 167 -1.91 -4.20 1.15
CA ALA A 167 -1.37 -2.86 1.06
C ALA A 167 -0.97 -2.40 2.47
N LEU A 168 0.27 -1.98 2.63
CA LEU A 168 0.77 -1.37 3.86
C LEU A 168 1.04 0.11 3.58
N VAL A 169 0.53 0.96 4.47
CA VAL A 169 0.86 2.38 4.52
C VAL A 169 1.60 2.65 5.81
N VAL A 170 2.82 3.18 5.70
CA VAL A 170 3.67 3.56 6.82
C VAL A 170 3.70 5.09 6.89
N VAL A 171 3.23 5.65 8.00
CA VAL A 171 3.34 7.09 8.28
C VAL A 171 4.65 7.33 9.02
N GLY A 172 5.56 8.08 8.42
CA GLY A 172 6.85 8.39 9.03
C GLY A 172 6.80 9.61 9.94
N ALA A 173 7.86 9.80 10.72
CA ALA A 173 8.05 10.98 11.55
C ALA A 173 8.17 12.26 10.70
N ALA A 174 7.68 13.38 11.24
CA ALA A 174 7.78 14.68 10.60
C ALA A 174 9.25 15.03 10.31
N VAL A 175 9.50 15.55 9.11
CA VAL A 175 10.84 16.00 8.71
C VAL A 175 11.18 17.27 9.50
N PRO A 176 12.33 17.34 10.20
CA PRO A 176 12.76 18.57 10.87
C PRO A 176 13.34 19.56 9.85
N TRP A 177 12.80 20.79 9.82
CA TRP A 177 13.19 21.82 8.86
C TRP A 177 12.98 23.26 9.33
N ASP A 178 12.76 23.48 10.64
CA ASP A 178 12.53 24.80 11.23
C ASP A 178 13.71 25.76 11.03
N ASP A 179 14.92 25.20 10.94
CA ASP A 179 16.18 25.89 10.66
C ASP A 179 16.29 26.43 9.23
N LEU A 180 15.40 26.02 8.32
CA LEU A 180 15.42 26.42 6.91
C LEU A 180 14.39 27.50 6.58
N LEU A 181 13.74 28.09 7.60
CA LEU A 181 12.78 29.16 7.39
C LEU A 181 13.48 30.38 6.74
N PRO A 182 12.96 30.93 5.63
CA PRO A 182 13.61 32.06 4.95
C PRO A 182 13.61 33.33 5.82
N ALA A 183 14.79 33.83 6.20
CA ALA A 183 14.92 35.06 7.00
C ALA A 183 14.45 36.32 6.25
N THR A 184 14.57 36.33 4.92
CA THR A 184 14.27 37.49 4.04
C THR A 184 13.03 37.27 3.16
N GLY A 185 12.24 36.21 3.42
CA GLY A 185 11.06 35.83 2.62
C GLY A 185 11.38 35.24 1.25
N ALA A 186 12.59 35.40 0.72
CA ALA A 186 13.04 34.80 -0.53
C ALA A 186 13.50 33.35 -0.32
N VAL A 187 13.01 32.43 -1.14
CA VAL A 187 13.39 31.01 -1.07
C VAL A 187 14.77 30.81 -1.69
N GLU A 188 15.76 30.50 -0.87
CA GLU A 188 17.13 30.26 -1.32
C GLU A 188 17.31 28.86 -1.95
N ALA A 189 18.11 28.78 -3.02
CA ALA A 189 18.38 27.52 -3.69
C ALA A 189 19.11 26.49 -2.79
N ALA A 190 19.91 26.96 -1.83
CA ALA A 190 20.58 26.10 -0.85
C ALA A 190 19.57 25.42 0.09
N ALA A 191 18.64 26.18 0.66
CA ALA A 191 17.57 25.66 1.51
C ALA A 191 16.68 24.65 0.76
N VAL A 192 16.38 24.90 -0.51
CA VAL A 192 15.62 23.95 -1.36
C VAL A 192 16.36 22.61 -1.51
N ARG A 193 17.66 22.64 -1.79
CA ARG A 193 18.46 21.41 -1.94
C ARG A 193 18.53 20.63 -0.63
N GLU A 194 18.81 21.32 0.47
CA GLU A 194 18.90 20.72 1.80
C GLU A 194 17.57 20.09 2.23
N LEU A 195 16.47 20.82 2.10
CA LEU A 195 15.15 20.28 2.43
C LEU A 195 14.75 19.10 1.52
N THR A 196 15.10 19.16 0.23
CA THR A 196 14.87 18.02 -0.68
C THR A 196 15.63 16.78 -0.20
N ALA A 197 16.88 16.93 0.23
CA ALA A 197 17.68 15.82 0.76
C ALA A 197 17.09 15.26 2.08
N ARG A 198 16.63 16.13 3.00
CA ARG A 198 15.98 15.70 4.24
C ARG A 198 14.67 14.95 3.98
N ILE A 199 13.85 15.43 3.04
CA ILE A 199 12.63 14.74 2.61
C ILE A 199 12.97 13.38 2.00
N TYR A 200 13.96 13.32 1.10
CA TYR A 200 14.40 12.06 0.49
C TYR A 200 14.82 11.04 1.55
N ASN A 201 15.68 11.44 2.49
CA ASN A 201 16.14 10.57 3.56
C ASN A 201 14.98 10.10 4.47
N ALA A 202 14.00 10.96 4.72
CA ALA A 202 12.83 10.61 5.51
C ALA A 202 11.89 9.63 4.80
N MET A 203 11.65 9.81 3.50
CA MET A 203 10.88 8.88 2.69
C MET A 203 11.59 7.53 2.53
N ARG A 204 12.90 7.55 2.32
CA ARG A 204 13.72 6.33 2.20
C ARG A 204 13.63 5.46 3.46
N ARG A 205 13.48 6.05 4.65
CA ARG A 205 13.26 5.32 5.92
C ARG A 205 11.91 4.62 6.04
N ILE A 206 10.96 4.83 5.12
CA ILE A 206 9.63 4.21 5.19
C ILE A 206 9.22 3.48 3.90
N THR A 207 10.14 3.34 2.94
CA THR A 207 9.93 2.57 1.69
C THR A 207 10.85 1.35 1.61
N LEU A 208 10.48 0.38 0.79
CA LEU A 208 11.36 -0.72 0.40
C LEU A 208 12.41 -0.12 -0.55
N ASN A 209 13.71 -0.21 -0.22
CA ASN A 209 14.80 0.36 -1.04
C ASN A 209 15.79 -0.73 -1.40
N PHE A 210 15.33 -1.72 -2.16
CA PHE A 210 16.19 -2.79 -2.65
C PHE A 210 16.99 -2.32 -3.88
N GLU A 211 18.20 -2.82 -4.03
CA GLU A 211 19.02 -2.62 -5.22
C GLU A 211 18.41 -3.35 -6.43
N LYS A 212 17.87 -4.56 -6.19
CA LYS A 212 17.27 -5.43 -7.19
C LYS A 212 15.98 -6.06 -6.64
N TRP A 213 15.00 -6.31 -7.50
CA TRP A 213 13.74 -6.95 -7.09
C TRP A 213 13.94 -8.39 -6.61
N GLU A 214 14.94 -9.06 -7.18
CA GLU A 214 15.36 -10.43 -6.86
C GLU A 214 15.81 -10.57 -5.40
N ASP A 215 16.17 -9.46 -4.74
CA ASP A 215 16.60 -9.46 -3.34
C ASP A 215 15.42 -9.50 -2.36
N ALA A 216 14.21 -9.12 -2.80
CA ALA A 216 13.07 -8.98 -1.91
C ALA A 216 12.74 -10.29 -1.16
N PRO A 217 12.66 -11.48 -1.81
CA PRO A 217 12.43 -12.74 -1.10
C PRO A 217 13.49 -13.05 -0.03
N LEU A 218 14.76 -12.78 -0.34
CA LEU A 218 15.89 -13.00 0.56
C LEU A 218 15.81 -12.06 1.77
N VAL A 219 15.68 -10.75 1.53
CA VAL A 219 15.67 -9.73 2.58
C VAL A 219 14.44 -9.87 3.47
N GLU A 220 13.24 -9.95 2.89
CA GLU A 220 12.00 -10.08 3.65
C GLU A 220 11.94 -11.41 4.42
N GLY A 221 12.49 -12.47 3.83
CA GLY A 221 12.58 -13.78 4.42
C GLY A 221 13.55 -13.85 5.59
N ALA A 222 14.76 -13.26 5.46
CA ALA A 222 15.72 -13.11 6.54
C ALA A 222 15.11 -12.34 7.73
N VAL A 223 14.45 -11.21 7.45
CA VAL A 223 13.72 -10.45 8.47
C VAL A 223 12.60 -11.27 9.11
N ALA A 224 11.85 -12.04 8.32
CA ALA A 224 10.77 -12.89 8.84
C ALA A 224 11.30 -14.02 9.74
N ILE A 225 12.43 -14.63 9.40
CA ILE A 225 13.11 -15.65 10.21
C ILE A 225 13.58 -15.05 11.52
N TYR A 226 14.34 -13.95 11.46
CA TYR A 226 14.86 -13.28 12.64
C TYR A 226 13.73 -12.83 13.59
N ALA A 227 12.67 -12.24 13.06
CA ALA A 227 11.50 -11.82 13.84
C ALA A 227 10.74 -13.01 14.46
N ALA A 228 10.70 -14.16 13.79
CA ALA A 228 10.07 -15.36 14.33
C ALA A 228 10.85 -15.95 15.52
N GLU A 229 12.18 -15.82 15.51
CA GLU A 229 13.08 -16.47 16.47
C GLU A 229 13.40 -15.60 17.69
N PHE A 230 13.78 -14.35 17.48
CA PHE A 230 14.16 -13.45 18.58
C PHE A 230 13.02 -12.55 19.06
N GLY A 231 11.86 -12.68 18.42
CA GLY A 231 10.77 -11.73 18.57
C GLY A 231 10.99 -10.52 17.67
N GLY A 232 10.01 -10.26 16.82
CA GLY A 232 9.81 -8.99 16.14
C GLY A 232 8.50 -8.41 16.63
N GLU A 233 8.52 -7.18 17.11
CA GLU A 233 7.33 -6.50 17.61
C GLU A 233 6.26 -6.42 16.50
N ASN A 234 4.99 -6.56 16.87
CA ASN A 234 3.84 -6.59 15.93
C ASN A 234 3.66 -5.30 15.10
N ASP A 235 4.57 -4.34 15.22
CA ASP A 235 4.54 -3.08 14.52
C ASP A 235 5.16 -3.20 13.12
N ALA A 236 4.35 -2.94 12.10
CA ALA A 236 4.77 -2.96 10.71
C ALA A 236 5.82 -1.86 10.39
N ALA A 237 5.89 -0.77 11.16
CA ALA A 237 6.90 0.27 10.98
C ALA A 237 8.30 -0.25 11.37
N ARG A 238 8.44 -0.89 12.54
CA ARG A 238 9.71 -1.51 12.95
C ARG A 238 10.15 -2.64 12.02
N ARG A 239 9.21 -3.44 11.52
CA ARG A 239 9.51 -4.45 10.49
C ARG A 239 10.09 -3.80 9.23
N MET A 240 9.52 -2.68 8.77
CA MET A 240 10.02 -1.94 7.62
C MET A 240 11.45 -1.43 7.85
N SER A 241 11.73 -0.84 9.02
CA SER A 241 13.07 -0.39 9.37
C SER A 241 14.10 -1.52 9.32
N TYR A 242 13.72 -2.72 9.75
CA TYR A 242 14.63 -3.86 9.70
C TYR A 242 14.82 -4.42 8.28
N VAL A 243 13.78 -4.42 7.44
CA VAL A 243 13.90 -4.73 6.00
C VAL A 243 14.90 -3.79 5.33
N GLN A 244 14.86 -2.50 5.65
CA GLN A 244 15.80 -1.53 5.12
C GLN A 244 17.22 -1.76 5.61
N GLU A 245 17.42 -2.02 6.91
CA GLU A 245 18.74 -2.33 7.47
C GLU A 245 19.38 -3.52 6.73
N VAL A 246 18.64 -4.60 6.54
CA VAL A 246 19.14 -5.79 5.82
C VAL A 246 19.39 -5.50 4.33
N ALA A 247 18.50 -4.75 3.66
CA ALA A 247 18.69 -4.36 2.27
C ALA A 247 19.94 -3.48 2.06
N GLU A 248 20.17 -2.52 2.96
CA GLU A 248 21.33 -1.63 2.94
C GLU A 248 22.63 -2.37 3.20
N THR A 249 22.62 -3.27 4.18
CA THR A 249 23.72 -4.19 4.45
C THR A 249 24.07 -5.00 3.20
N LEU A 250 23.09 -5.64 2.57
CA LEU A 250 23.31 -6.45 1.37
C LEU A 250 23.91 -5.62 0.22
N ALA A 251 23.38 -4.42 -0.01
CA ALA A 251 23.89 -3.49 -1.02
C ALA A 251 25.30 -2.97 -0.69
N ARG A 252 25.66 -2.86 0.60
CA ARG A 252 27.02 -2.49 1.03
C ARG A 252 28.01 -3.62 0.79
N LEU A 253 27.72 -4.82 1.26
CA LEU A 253 28.58 -6.01 1.11
C LEU A 253 28.90 -6.27 -0.37
N ARG A 254 27.92 -6.13 -1.27
CA ARG A 254 28.14 -6.23 -2.72
C ARG A 254 29.08 -5.18 -3.28
N ARG A 255 28.96 -3.93 -2.84
CA ARG A 255 29.84 -2.83 -3.30
C ARG A 255 31.27 -2.99 -2.81
N GLU A 256 31.44 -3.56 -1.62
CA GLU A 256 32.75 -3.88 -1.04
C GLU A 256 33.39 -5.14 -1.67
N GLY A 257 32.61 -5.91 -2.45
CA GLY A 257 33.07 -7.15 -3.09
C GLY A 257 33.16 -8.34 -2.13
N ASP A 258 32.60 -8.20 -0.92
CA ASP A 258 32.51 -9.27 0.06
C ASP A 258 31.53 -10.35 -0.44
N ARG A 259 31.93 -11.62 -0.32
CA ARG A 259 31.13 -12.80 -0.68
C ARG A 259 30.88 -13.75 0.49
N GLU A 260 31.33 -13.41 1.70
CA GLU A 260 31.13 -14.24 2.88
C GLU A 260 29.64 -14.40 3.26
N TRP A 261 28.78 -13.49 2.78
CA TRP A 261 27.34 -13.55 2.97
C TRP A 261 26.60 -14.49 1.99
N GLU A 262 27.20 -14.88 0.86
CA GLU A 262 26.55 -15.70 -0.18
C GLU A 262 26.06 -17.06 0.36
N PRO A 263 26.85 -17.83 1.15
CA PRO A 263 26.39 -19.09 1.70
C PRO A 263 25.19 -18.93 2.64
N LEU A 264 25.17 -17.89 3.48
CA LEU A 264 24.04 -17.60 4.36
C LEU A 264 22.79 -17.24 3.55
N ALA A 265 22.94 -16.47 2.48
CA ALA A 265 21.84 -16.13 1.59
C ALA A 265 21.24 -17.39 0.91
N ASP A 266 22.08 -18.30 0.43
CA ASP A 266 21.64 -19.58 -0.13
C ASP A 266 20.92 -20.47 0.89
N GLU A 267 21.34 -20.44 2.15
CA GLU A 267 20.67 -21.15 3.24
C GLU A 267 19.30 -20.56 3.56
N VAL A 268 19.21 -19.23 3.65
CA VAL A 268 17.94 -18.51 3.82
C VAL A 268 17.00 -18.84 2.66
N TYR A 269 17.46 -18.72 1.42
CA TYR A 269 16.65 -18.96 0.23
C TYR A 269 16.10 -20.39 0.18
N ARG A 270 16.96 -21.41 0.33
CA ARG A 270 16.54 -22.83 0.35
C ARG A 270 15.58 -23.12 1.50
N HIS A 271 15.79 -22.51 2.66
CA HIS A 271 14.88 -22.67 3.79
C HIS A 271 13.49 -22.09 3.48
N LEU A 272 13.43 -20.89 2.91
CA LEU A 272 12.19 -20.23 2.52
C LEU A 272 11.43 -21.01 1.44
N GLU A 273 12.11 -21.50 0.40
CA GLU A 273 11.50 -22.36 -0.63
C GLU A 273 10.89 -23.63 -0.02
N ARG A 274 11.60 -24.25 0.93
CA ARG A 274 11.10 -25.43 1.64
C ARG A 274 9.88 -25.12 2.49
N LEU A 275 9.86 -23.97 3.17
CA LEU A 275 8.69 -23.50 3.91
C LEU A 275 7.51 -23.21 2.97
N GLU A 276 7.75 -22.55 1.84
CA GLU A 276 6.74 -22.21 0.85
C GLU A 276 6.10 -23.45 0.22
N ALA A 277 6.91 -24.45 -0.16
CA ALA A 277 6.42 -25.74 -0.67
C ALA A 277 5.49 -26.45 0.34
N LEU A 278 5.71 -26.21 1.64
CA LEU A 278 4.89 -26.73 2.74
C LEU A 278 3.72 -25.80 3.12
N GLY A 279 3.63 -24.60 2.53
CA GLY A 279 2.63 -23.58 2.84
C GLY A 279 2.84 -22.92 4.21
N LEU A 280 4.06 -22.99 4.74
CA LEU A 280 4.47 -22.43 6.02
C LEU A 280 5.09 -21.03 5.84
N ARG A 281 5.06 -20.26 6.90
CA ARG A 281 5.81 -19.00 7.06
C ARG A 281 6.78 -19.16 8.23
N PRO A 282 7.89 -18.40 8.30
CA PRO A 282 8.84 -18.51 9.41
C PRO A 282 8.19 -18.41 10.80
N ALA A 283 7.28 -17.46 10.99
CA ALA A 283 6.51 -17.27 12.22
C ALA A 283 5.59 -18.45 12.60
N SER A 284 5.27 -19.34 11.66
CA SER A 284 4.38 -20.48 11.89
C SER A 284 5.12 -21.77 12.27
N VAL A 285 6.44 -21.83 12.11
CA VAL A 285 7.22 -23.08 12.31
C VAL A 285 7.14 -23.56 13.77
N LYS A 286 7.35 -22.64 14.72
CA LYS A 286 7.30 -22.93 16.17
C LYS A 286 5.91 -22.72 16.79
N ALA A 287 5.02 -22.00 16.10
CA ALA A 287 3.72 -21.59 16.64
C ALA A 287 2.65 -22.69 16.51
N LEU A 288 2.49 -23.51 17.56
CA LEU A 288 1.32 -24.38 17.70
C LEU A 288 0.34 -23.81 18.73
N PRO A 289 -0.90 -23.45 18.32
CA PRO A 289 -1.94 -23.10 19.27
C PRO A 289 -2.26 -24.30 20.18
N ALA A 290 -2.59 -24.03 21.44
CA ALA A 290 -3.14 -25.04 22.33
C ALA A 290 -4.37 -25.71 21.69
N THR A 291 -4.54 -27.02 21.88
CA THR A 291 -5.64 -27.79 21.25
C THR A 291 -7.02 -27.18 21.52
N SER A 292 -7.25 -26.64 22.72
CA SER A 292 -8.50 -25.96 23.08
C SER A 292 -8.74 -24.65 22.30
N ARG A 293 -7.68 -23.87 22.06
CA ARG A 293 -7.75 -22.65 21.22
C ARG A 293 -8.01 -23.01 19.76
N ALA A 294 -7.35 -24.04 19.24
CA ALA A 294 -7.58 -24.54 17.89
C ALA A 294 -9.02 -25.04 17.71
N ALA A 295 -9.54 -25.84 18.65
CA ALA A 295 -10.92 -26.32 18.62
C ALA A 295 -11.94 -25.16 18.64
N ARG A 296 -11.77 -24.19 19.54
CA ARG A 296 -12.62 -22.99 19.59
C ARG A 296 -12.57 -22.19 18.30
N TRP A 297 -11.39 -22.01 17.71
CA TRP A 297 -11.24 -21.35 16.42
C TRP A 297 -11.98 -22.12 15.32
N THR A 298 -11.82 -23.44 15.25
CA THR A 298 -12.50 -24.30 14.27
C THR A 298 -14.01 -24.20 14.39
N VAL A 299 -14.57 -24.31 15.59
CA VAL A 299 -16.02 -24.15 15.82
C VAL A 299 -16.52 -22.78 15.34
N ARG A 300 -15.78 -21.71 15.62
CA ARG A 300 -16.12 -20.35 15.14
C ARG A 300 -16.09 -20.25 13.62
N GLN A 301 -15.13 -20.88 12.95
CA GLN A 301 -15.09 -20.90 11.49
C GLN A 301 -16.24 -21.71 10.90
N LEU A 302 -16.52 -22.90 11.44
CA LEU A 302 -17.62 -23.75 10.99
C LEU A 302 -18.97 -23.05 11.17
N ALA A 303 -19.22 -22.44 12.33
CA ALA A 303 -20.44 -21.66 12.56
C ALA A 303 -20.58 -20.51 11.55
N PHE A 304 -19.50 -19.76 11.29
CA PHE A 304 -19.50 -18.70 10.30
C PHE A 304 -19.83 -19.22 8.89
N PHE A 305 -19.16 -20.29 8.43
CA PHE A 305 -19.39 -20.85 7.11
C PHE A 305 -20.75 -21.54 6.98
N LEU A 306 -21.31 -22.08 8.06
CA LEU A 306 -22.65 -22.65 8.06
C LEU A 306 -23.72 -21.57 7.83
N VAL A 307 -23.55 -20.40 8.47
CA VAL A 307 -24.49 -19.27 8.32
C VAL A 307 -24.31 -18.56 6.97
N THR A 308 -23.07 -18.36 6.52
CA THR A 308 -22.78 -17.45 5.39
C THR A 308 -22.35 -18.15 4.10
N GLY A 309 -22.01 -19.44 4.16
CA GLY A 309 -21.46 -20.19 3.03
C GLY A 309 -22.44 -20.35 1.87
N ALA A 310 -23.72 -20.64 2.14
CA ALA A 310 -24.74 -20.74 1.12
C ALA A 310 -24.96 -19.40 0.38
N LEU A 311 -25.01 -18.30 1.13
CA LEU A 311 -25.10 -16.95 0.55
C LEU A 311 -23.87 -16.62 -0.30
N ALA A 312 -22.67 -16.95 0.18
CA ALA A 312 -21.45 -16.74 -0.59
C ALA A 312 -21.39 -17.60 -1.86
N ALA A 313 -21.88 -18.85 -1.82
CA ALA A 313 -21.95 -19.71 -2.99
C ALA A 313 -22.94 -19.15 -4.04
N LEU A 314 -24.12 -18.69 -3.58
CA LEU A 314 -25.09 -18.02 -4.44
C LEU A 314 -24.52 -16.74 -5.06
N GLY A 315 -23.88 -15.88 -4.25
CA GLY A 315 -23.26 -14.67 -4.75
C GLY A 315 -22.10 -14.96 -5.71
N ALA A 316 -21.28 -15.98 -5.43
CA ALA A 316 -20.24 -16.41 -6.35
C ALA A 316 -20.82 -16.83 -7.71
N LEU A 317 -21.94 -17.57 -7.71
CA LEU A 317 -22.64 -17.94 -8.94
C LEU A 317 -23.18 -16.71 -9.69
N VAL A 318 -23.90 -15.83 -9.00
CA VAL A 318 -24.52 -14.61 -9.60
C VAL A 318 -23.48 -13.66 -10.19
N PHE A 319 -22.32 -13.53 -9.54
CA PHE A 319 -21.25 -12.62 -9.97
C PHE A 319 -20.12 -13.28 -10.75
N TYR A 320 -20.18 -14.60 -11.01
CA TYR A 320 -19.14 -15.32 -11.73
C TYR A 320 -18.95 -14.78 -13.15
N LEU A 321 -20.05 -14.66 -13.90
CA LEU A 321 -20.01 -14.20 -15.29
C LEU A 321 -19.47 -12.76 -15.40
N PRO A 322 -20.01 -11.75 -14.70
CA PRO A 322 -19.48 -10.39 -14.82
C PRO A 322 -18.02 -10.30 -14.34
N TYR A 323 -17.62 -11.05 -13.31
CA TYR A 323 -16.22 -11.10 -12.88
C TYR A 323 -15.28 -11.62 -13.98
N ARG A 324 -15.67 -12.68 -14.69
CA ARG A 324 -14.88 -13.25 -15.80
C ARG A 324 -14.82 -12.31 -17.00
N LEU A 325 -15.94 -11.68 -17.35
CA LEU A 325 -16.02 -10.72 -18.46
C LEU A 325 -15.17 -9.47 -18.20
N LEU A 326 -15.20 -8.93 -16.97
CA LEU A 326 -14.36 -7.81 -16.57
C LEU A 326 -12.86 -8.18 -16.68
N GLY A 327 -12.48 -9.35 -16.16
CA GLY A 327 -11.09 -9.83 -16.23
C GLY A 327 -10.59 -9.91 -17.68
N PHE A 328 -11.38 -10.55 -18.55
CA PHE A 328 -11.07 -10.66 -19.98
C PHE A 328 -10.99 -9.29 -20.67
N GLY A 329 -11.92 -8.38 -20.37
CA GLY A 329 -11.94 -7.03 -20.93
C GLY A 329 -10.70 -6.22 -20.54
N VAL A 330 -10.30 -6.27 -19.27
CA VAL A 330 -9.11 -5.58 -18.77
C VAL A 330 -7.83 -6.19 -19.33
N GLU A 331 -7.76 -7.52 -19.47
CA GLU A 331 -6.63 -8.20 -20.10
C GLU A 331 -6.45 -7.75 -21.56
N LYS A 332 -7.53 -7.66 -22.33
CA LYS A 332 -7.51 -7.25 -23.74
C LYS A 332 -7.11 -5.78 -23.95
N MET A 333 -7.30 -4.93 -22.95
CA MET A 333 -6.91 -3.51 -23.02
C MET A 333 -5.41 -3.29 -22.80
N GLU A 334 -4.68 -4.32 -22.37
CA GLU A 334 -3.25 -4.26 -22.05
C GLU A 334 -2.82 -2.99 -21.30
N PRO A 335 -3.53 -2.59 -20.22
CA PRO A 335 -3.17 -1.39 -19.49
C PRO A 335 -1.81 -1.57 -18.83
N THR A 336 -1.04 -0.49 -18.72
CA THR A 336 0.17 -0.49 -17.91
C THR A 336 -0.14 -0.93 -16.48
N PRO A 337 0.80 -1.58 -15.77
CA PRO A 337 0.56 -2.09 -14.41
C PRO A 337 -0.04 -1.05 -13.45
N ASP A 338 0.41 0.21 -13.56
CA ASP A 338 -0.03 1.34 -12.73
C ASP A 338 -1.47 1.80 -13.02
N LEU A 339 -2.03 1.43 -14.17
CA LEU A 339 -3.40 1.78 -14.56
C LEU A 339 -4.37 0.61 -14.43
N ARG A 340 -3.88 -0.63 -14.39
CA ARG A 340 -4.72 -1.84 -14.32
C ARG A 340 -5.69 -1.80 -13.13
N ALA A 341 -5.20 -1.46 -11.94
CA ALA A 341 -6.05 -1.35 -10.74
C ALA A 341 -7.16 -0.29 -10.90
N THR A 342 -6.84 0.82 -11.58
CA THR A 342 -7.80 1.90 -11.89
C THR A 342 -8.93 1.41 -12.78
N TYR A 343 -8.60 0.71 -13.88
CA TYR A 343 -9.61 0.14 -14.79
C TYR A 343 -10.47 -0.93 -14.10
N GLN A 344 -9.85 -1.81 -13.32
CA GLN A 344 -10.59 -2.81 -12.56
C GLN A 344 -11.56 -2.18 -11.55
N THR A 345 -11.19 -1.04 -10.95
CA THR A 345 -12.01 -0.40 -9.92
C THR A 345 -13.11 0.47 -10.51
N LEU A 346 -12.77 1.43 -11.38
CA LEU A 346 -13.77 2.33 -11.98
C LEU A 346 -14.63 1.60 -13.02
N GLY A 347 -13.98 0.86 -13.93
CA GLY A 347 -14.65 0.04 -14.92
C GLY A 347 -15.44 -1.09 -14.27
N GLY A 348 -14.87 -1.76 -13.26
CA GLY A 348 -15.57 -2.78 -12.49
C GLY A 348 -16.78 -2.21 -11.75
N ALA A 349 -16.65 -1.10 -11.03
CA ALA A 349 -17.77 -0.49 -10.31
C ALA A 349 -18.95 -0.20 -11.26
N LEU A 350 -18.69 0.44 -12.41
CA LEU A 350 -19.72 0.70 -13.41
C LEU A 350 -20.31 -0.60 -13.96
N PHE A 351 -19.47 -1.55 -14.35
CA PHE A 351 -19.89 -2.81 -14.95
C PHE A 351 -20.75 -3.66 -14.00
N PHE A 352 -20.36 -3.77 -12.74
CA PHE A 352 -21.15 -4.47 -11.72
C PHE A 352 -22.45 -3.74 -11.38
N LEU A 353 -22.48 -2.40 -11.39
CA LEU A 353 -23.72 -1.65 -11.22
C LEU A 353 -24.69 -1.89 -12.38
N LEU A 354 -24.20 -1.91 -13.61
CA LEU A 354 -25.02 -2.22 -14.79
C LEU A 354 -25.53 -3.67 -14.74
N TRP A 355 -24.69 -4.62 -14.32
CA TRP A 355 -25.10 -6.01 -14.10
C TRP A 355 -26.21 -6.14 -13.06
N ILE A 356 -26.08 -5.45 -11.91
CA ILE A 356 -27.10 -5.43 -10.86
C ILE A 356 -28.39 -4.78 -11.38
N ALA A 357 -28.29 -3.67 -12.12
CA ALA A 357 -29.45 -3.01 -12.70
C ALA A 357 -30.18 -3.90 -13.73
N LEU A 358 -29.44 -4.65 -14.54
CA LEU A 358 -29.97 -5.63 -15.48
C LEU A 358 -30.75 -6.73 -14.76
N LEU A 359 -30.16 -7.35 -13.73
CA LEU A 359 -30.82 -8.39 -12.93
C LEU A 359 -32.05 -7.86 -12.20
N ALA A 360 -31.96 -6.65 -11.63
CA ALA A 360 -33.08 -6.01 -10.96
C ALA A 360 -34.22 -5.67 -11.95
N GLY A 361 -33.89 -5.22 -13.16
CA GLY A 361 -34.85 -4.97 -14.23
C GLY A 361 -35.56 -6.24 -14.70
N ALA A 362 -34.81 -7.31 -14.95
CA ALA A 362 -35.36 -8.61 -15.32
C ALA A 362 -36.28 -9.17 -14.20
N GLY A 363 -35.85 -9.09 -12.94
CA GLY A 363 -36.66 -9.49 -11.79
C GLY A 363 -37.94 -8.64 -11.65
N ALA A 364 -37.89 -7.36 -11.99
CA ALA A 364 -39.06 -6.48 -11.99
C ALA A 364 -40.11 -6.92 -13.02
N LEU A 365 -39.68 -7.33 -14.21
CA LEU A 365 -40.55 -7.80 -15.28
C LEU A 365 -41.24 -9.13 -14.91
N LEU A 366 -40.55 -9.99 -14.16
CA LEU A 366 -41.06 -11.32 -13.78
C LEU A 366 -41.93 -11.30 -12.52
N ALA A 367 -41.60 -10.47 -11.54
CA ALA A 367 -42.17 -10.53 -10.19
C ALA A 367 -42.48 -9.15 -9.58
N GLY A 368 -42.57 -8.11 -10.40
CA GLY A 368 -43.04 -6.77 -10.01
C GLY A 368 -42.00 -5.87 -9.34
N ALA A 369 -42.42 -4.65 -9.02
CA ALA A 369 -41.53 -3.57 -8.59
C ALA A 369 -40.80 -3.85 -7.26
N TRP A 370 -41.42 -4.58 -6.33
CA TRP A 370 -40.77 -4.92 -5.06
C TRP A 370 -39.57 -5.87 -5.23
N THR A 371 -39.63 -6.76 -6.22
CA THR A 371 -38.50 -7.63 -6.58
C THR A 371 -37.31 -6.80 -7.09
N ARG A 372 -37.57 -5.72 -7.84
CA ARG A 372 -36.52 -4.77 -8.25
C ARG A 372 -35.81 -4.16 -7.05
N VAL A 373 -36.56 -3.65 -6.09
CA VAL A 373 -36.01 -3.00 -4.88
C VAL A 373 -35.22 -4.02 -4.06
N ALA A 374 -35.76 -5.22 -3.87
CA ALA A 374 -35.09 -6.30 -3.16
C ALA A 374 -33.76 -6.68 -3.82
N LEU A 375 -33.69 -6.76 -5.16
CA LEU A 375 -32.46 -7.08 -5.88
C LEU A 375 -31.43 -5.93 -5.84
N LEU A 376 -31.88 -4.68 -5.98
CA LEU A 376 -30.99 -3.51 -5.91
C LEU A 376 -30.30 -3.37 -4.55
N LEU A 377 -30.97 -3.77 -3.47
CA LEU A 377 -30.40 -3.74 -2.12
C LEU A 377 -29.69 -5.05 -1.75
N GLY A 378 -30.25 -6.19 -2.15
CA GLY A 378 -29.78 -7.52 -1.78
C GLY A 378 -28.52 -7.95 -2.53
N LEU A 379 -28.41 -7.64 -3.82
CA LEU A 379 -27.24 -8.06 -4.63
C LEU A 379 -25.92 -7.41 -4.17
N PRO A 380 -25.84 -6.11 -3.85
CA PRO A 380 -24.64 -5.53 -3.24
C PRO A 380 -24.24 -6.21 -1.93
N LEU A 381 -25.21 -6.49 -1.05
CA LEU A 381 -24.96 -7.18 0.22
C LEU A 381 -24.46 -8.61 -0.01
N LEU A 382 -25.08 -9.33 -0.95
CA LEU A 382 -24.67 -10.67 -1.35
C LEU A 382 -23.24 -10.69 -1.91
N GLY A 383 -22.88 -9.70 -2.74
CA GLY A 383 -21.53 -9.50 -3.24
C GLY A 383 -20.53 -9.25 -2.12
N ALA A 384 -20.86 -8.38 -1.16
CA ALA A 384 -20.02 -8.10 0.01
C ALA A 384 -19.81 -9.35 0.88
N ILE A 385 -20.88 -10.10 1.18
CA ILE A 385 -20.80 -11.39 1.91
C ILE A 385 -19.90 -12.36 1.16
N THR A 386 -20.05 -12.47 -0.16
CA THR A 386 -19.22 -13.36 -1.00
C THR A 386 -17.74 -13.04 -0.89
N VAL A 387 -17.36 -11.76 -0.96
CA VAL A 387 -15.96 -11.33 -0.81
C VAL A 387 -15.44 -11.63 0.61
N LEU A 388 -16.20 -11.29 1.65
CA LEU A 388 -15.83 -11.53 3.05
C LEU A 388 -15.61 -13.02 3.35
N VAL A 389 -16.53 -13.88 2.89
CA VAL A 389 -16.45 -15.33 3.06
C VAL A 389 -15.28 -15.90 2.27
N ARG A 390 -15.05 -15.44 1.02
CA ARG A 390 -13.92 -15.88 0.19
C ARG A 390 -12.58 -15.58 0.85
N ASP A 391 -12.43 -14.37 1.40
CA ASP A 391 -11.19 -13.99 2.10
C ASP A 391 -11.00 -14.84 3.36
N ARG A 392 -12.04 -14.97 4.18
CA ARG A 392 -11.98 -15.75 5.42
C ARG A 392 -11.71 -17.23 5.15
N TRP A 393 -12.29 -17.79 4.09
CA TRP A 393 -12.06 -19.17 3.65
C TRP A 393 -10.60 -19.41 3.25
N ARG A 394 -9.99 -18.47 2.51
CA ARG A 394 -8.56 -18.56 2.15
C ARG A 394 -7.68 -18.64 3.39
N PHE A 395 -7.90 -17.77 4.37
CA PHE A 395 -7.14 -17.79 5.63
C PHE A 395 -7.40 -19.09 6.43
N ALA A 396 -8.67 -19.47 6.59
CA ALA A 396 -9.02 -20.66 7.37
C ALA A 396 -8.45 -21.95 6.77
N ARG A 397 -8.50 -22.10 5.44
CA ARG A 397 -7.91 -23.26 4.74
C ARG A 397 -6.39 -23.30 4.92
N SER A 398 -5.71 -22.17 4.76
CA SER A 398 -4.27 -22.09 4.98
C SER A 398 -3.89 -22.45 6.42
N ASP A 399 -4.58 -21.89 7.42
CA ASP A 399 -4.30 -22.15 8.83
C ASP A 399 -4.58 -23.60 9.23
N ALA A 400 -5.69 -24.18 8.77
CA ALA A 400 -6.02 -25.59 9.01
C ALA A 400 -4.96 -26.53 8.40
N ARG A 401 -4.52 -26.27 7.16
CA ARG A 401 -3.48 -27.06 6.49
C ARG A 401 -2.15 -26.99 7.27
N ARG A 402 -1.73 -25.79 7.68
CA ARG A 402 -0.50 -25.61 8.49
C ARG A 402 -0.60 -26.33 9.82
N PHE A 403 -1.72 -26.16 10.54
CA PHE A 403 -1.93 -26.80 11.83
C PHE A 403 -1.87 -28.33 11.73
N LEU A 404 -2.55 -28.93 10.74
CA LEU A 404 -2.52 -30.36 10.51
C LEU A 404 -1.12 -30.86 10.16
N LEU A 405 -0.40 -30.14 9.28
CA LEU A 405 0.98 -30.50 8.89
C LEU A 405 1.92 -30.49 10.10
N LEU A 406 1.92 -29.41 10.88
CA LEU A 406 2.81 -29.22 12.03
C LEU A 406 2.49 -30.14 13.21
N ARG A 407 1.24 -30.61 13.30
CA ARG A 407 0.78 -31.57 14.32
C ARG A 407 1.08 -33.01 13.93
N THR A 408 0.87 -33.38 12.66
CA THR A 408 1.05 -34.76 12.17
C THR A 408 2.52 -35.10 11.90
N ARG A 409 3.35 -34.11 11.52
CA ARG A 409 4.76 -34.30 11.19
C ARG A 409 5.68 -33.62 12.20
N ALA A 410 5.66 -34.10 13.44
CA ALA A 410 6.44 -33.51 14.54
C ALA A 410 7.97 -33.55 14.30
N GLY A 411 8.48 -34.57 13.60
CA GLY A 411 9.91 -34.65 13.22
C GLY A 411 10.31 -33.54 12.24
N LEU A 412 9.56 -33.40 11.14
CA LEU A 412 9.76 -32.32 10.16
C LEU A 412 9.68 -30.94 10.81
N ARG A 413 8.73 -30.73 11.75
CA ARG A 413 8.64 -29.45 12.48
C ARG A 413 9.90 -29.15 13.26
N ARG A 414 10.47 -30.13 13.98
CA ARG A 414 11.70 -29.95 14.76
C ARG A 414 12.88 -29.60 13.85
N GLU A 415 13.04 -30.36 12.76
CA GLU A 415 14.07 -30.10 11.74
C GLU A 415 13.98 -28.68 11.17
N LEU A 416 12.78 -28.24 10.78
CA LEU A 416 12.56 -26.88 10.28
C LEU A 416 12.84 -25.82 11.35
N ALA A 417 12.45 -26.08 12.61
CA ALA A 417 12.65 -25.15 13.72
C ALA A 417 14.11 -25.00 14.12
N GLU A 418 14.88 -26.11 14.13
CA GLU A 418 16.32 -26.13 14.38
C GLU A 418 17.05 -25.37 13.28
N ARG A 419 16.74 -25.68 12.01
CA ARG A 419 17.38 -25.00 10.88
C ARG A 419 17.06 -23.50 10.84
N GLN A 420 15.82 -23.12 11.13
CA GLN A 420 15.43 -21.70 11.21
C GLN A 420 16.19 -20.98 12.31
N GLN A 421 16.39 -21.63 13.45
CA GLN A 421 17.11 -21.06 14.59
C GLN A 421 18.61 -20.88 14.28
N GLU A 422 19.25 -21.84 13.62
CA GLU A 422 20.63 -21.71 13.14
C GLU A 422 20.80 -20.49 12.23
N ILE A 423 19.96 -20.37 11.20
CA ILE A 423 19.96 -19.25 10.26
C ILE A 423 19.74 -17.92 11.02
N ALA A 424 18.79 -17.89 11.95
CA ALA A 424 18.53 -16.68 12.74
C ALA A 424 19.76 -16.27 13.57
N HIS A 425 20.47 -17.21 14.20
CA HIS A 425 21.69 -16.91 14.92
C HIS A 425 22.80 -16.37 14.01
N GLN A 426 23.00 -16.96 12.83
CA GLN A 426 23.97 -16.43 11.85
C GLN A 426 23.60 -15.00 11.38
N LEU A 427 22.32 -14.75 11.10
CA LEU A 427 21.82 -13.40 10.77
C LEU A 427 22.07 -12.40 11.91
N ARG A 428 21.98 -12.85 13.16
CA ARG A 428 22.27 -12.02 14.34
C ARG A 428 23.75 -11.68 14.43
N THR A 429 24.63 -12.68 14.28
CA THR A 429 26.08 -12.48 14.30
C THR A 429 26.52 -11.50 13.21
N LEU A 430 26.06 -11.72 11.96
CA LEU A 430 26.36 -10.82 10.85
C LEU A 430 25.92 -9.38 11.15
N ARG A 431 24.73 -9.20 11.74
CA ARG A 431 24.23 -7.88 12.14
C ARG A 431 25.09 -7.23 13.21
N GLU A 432 25.60 -7.99 14.17
CA GLU A 432 26.46 -7.50 15.26
C GLU A 432 27.84 -7.10 14.72
N GLU A 433 28.45 -7.91 13.85
CA GLU A 433 29.72 -7.61 13.16
C GLU A 433 29.65 -6.35 12.31
N ILE A 434 28.51 -6.12 11.64
CA ILE A 434 28.28 -4.95 10.79
C ILE A 434 28.10 -3.64 11.57
N ARG A 435 27.68 -3.75 12.84
CA ARG A 435 27.42 -2.61 13.73
C ARG A 435 28.63 -2.26 14.60
N ALA A 436 29.55 -3.20 14.80
CA ALA A 436 30.85 -2.96 15.42
C ALA A 436 31.75 -2.16 14.48
#